data_AF-A0A8X7Y6H5-F1
#
_entry.id   AF-A0A8X7Y6H5-F1
#
_cell.length_a   1.000
_cell.length_b   1.000
_cell.length_c   1.000
_cell.angle_alpha   90.00
_cell.angle_beta   90.00
_cell.angle_gamma   90.00
#
_symmetry.space_group_name_H-M   'P 1'
#
loop_
_entity.id
_entity.type
_entity.pdbx_description
1 polymer ?
#
loop_
_entity_poly.entity_id
_entity_poly.type
_entity_poly.pdbx_seq_one_letter_code
_entity_poly.pdbx_strand_id
1 'polypeptide(L)'
;MHAGFERLSRLAKLESLSLSFNNFDNSILSSFKELSSLKYLYLNNNQLEGSIDTKEFDSLSNLEKLSLARNKIQDFVASTGIN
;
A
#
# COMPACT_ATOMS: atom_id res chain seq x y z
N MET A 1 1.00 4.76 -12.69
CA MET A 1 0.25 3.51 -12.47
C MET A 1 0.97 2.40 -13.20
N HIS A 2 1.56 1.45 -12.48
CA HIS A 2 2.16 0.27 -13.11
C HIS A 2 1.05 -0.57 -13.74
N ALA A 3 1.05 -0.70 -15.06
CA ALA A 3 -0.03 -1.27 -15.88
C ALA A 3 -0.37 -2.76 -15.64
N GLY A 4 0.11 -3.36 -14.54
CA GLY A 4 -0.18 -4.75 -14.16
C GLY A 4 -1.14 -4.91 -12.98
N PHE A 5 -1.36 -3.86 -12.17
CA PHE A 5 -2.00 -4.03 -10.86
C PHE A 5 -3.51 -3.79 -10.83
N GLU A 6 -4.12 -3.27 -11.90
CA GLU A 6 -5.58 -3.09 -12.00
C GLU A 6 -6.37 -4.38 -11.76
N ARG A 7 -5.75 -5.52 -12.06
CA ARG A 7 -6.36 -6.85 -11.91
C ARG A 7 -6.22 -7.45 -10.51
N LEU A 8 -5.52 -6.78 -9.58
CA LEU A 8 -5.46 -7.23 -8.19
C LEU A 8 -6.84 -7.30 -7.55
N SER A 9 -7.78 -6.45 -7.96
CA SER A 9 -9.20 -6.51 -7.58
C SER A 9 -9.82 -7.90 -7.71
N ARG A 10 -9.34 -8.74 -8.64
CA ARG A 10 -9.80 -10.13 -8.81
C ARG A 10 -9.34 -11.08 -7.71
N LEU A 11 -8.37 -10.65 -6.91
CA LEU A 11 -7.82 -11.39 -5.77
C LEU A 11 -8.47 -10.92 -4.46
N ALA A 12 -9.77 -10.62 -4.47
CA ALA A 12 -10.50 -10.08 -3.32
C ALA A 12 -10.42 -10.91 -2.03
N LYS A 13 -10.01 -12.19 -2.10
CA LYS A 13 -9.81 -13.09 -0.95
C LYS A 13 -8.34 -13.21 -0.52
N LEU A 14 -7.42 -12.46 -1.11
CA LEU A 14 -6.01 -12.52 -0.79
C LEU A 14 -5.77 -11.95 0.61
N GLU A 15 -5.19 -12.76 1.50
CA GLU A 15 -4.90 -12.34 2.87
C GLU A 15 -3.45 -11.89 3.08
N SER A 16 -2.53 -12.33 2.22
CA SER A 16 -1.11 -12.02 2.35
C SER A 16 -0.51 -11.66 1.00
N LEU A 17 0.16 -10.50 0.93
CA LEU A 17 0.87 -10.03 -0.25
C LEU A 17 2.26 -9.52 0.13
N SER A 18 3.29 -10.08 -0.51
CA SER A 18 4.65 -9.57 -0.43
C SER A 18 5.10 -9.08 -1.79
N LEU A 19 5.51 -7.81 -1.82
CA LEU A 19 6.09 -7.10 -2.96
C LEU A 19 7.45 -6.50 -2.56
N SER A 20 8.09 -7.09 -1.55
CA SER A 20 9.38 -6.67 -1.04
C SER A 20 10.47 -6.80 -2.11
N PHE A 21 11.50 -5.96 -2.04
CA PHE A 21 12.64 -5.98 -2.97
C PHE A 21 12.25 -5.73 -4.43
N ASN A 22 11.47 -4.67 -4.65
CA ASN A 22 11.12 -4.20 -5.99
C ASN A 22 11.49 -2.71 -6.13
N ASN A 23 11.09 -2.12 -7.26
CA ASN A 23 11.33 -0.73 -7.58
C ASN A 23 10.06 0.12 -7.50
N PHE A 24 9.05 -0.29 -6.71
CA PHE A 24 7.76 0.41 -6.65
C PHE A 24 7.89 1.78 -5.99
N ASP A 25 7.23 2.77 -6.60
CA ASP A 25 7.03 4.11 -6.07
C ASP A 25 5.65 4.23 -5.39
N ASN A 26 5.32 5.43 -4.91
CA ASN A 26 4.07 5.70 -4.18
C ASN A 26 2.80 5.33 -4.98
N SER A 27 2.87 5.24 -6.32
CA SER A 27 1.71 4.91 -7.15
C SER A 27 1.17 3.50 -6.91
N ILE A 28 1.99 2.59 -6.33
CA ILE A 28 1.54 1.24 -5.98
C ILE A 28 0.43 1.23 -4.92
N LEU A 29 0.38 2.23 -4.03
CA LEU A 29 -0.56 2.26 -2.91
C LEU A 29 -2.03 2.26 -3.39
N SER A 30 -2.29 2.99 -4.48
CA SER A 30 -3.62 3.04 -5.12
C SER A 30 -4.12 1.68 -5.59
N SER A 31 -3.22 0.72 -5.85
CA SER A 31 -3.56 -0.61 -6.35
C SER A 31 -4.10 -1.55 -5.27
N PHE A 32 -3.97 -1.19 -3.99
CA PHE A 32 -4.42 -2.01 -2.87
C PHE A 32 -5.86 -1.70 -2.44
N LYS A 33 -6.49 -0.67 -3.02
CA LYS A 33 -7.85 -0.22 -2.65
C LYS A 33 -8.92 -1.30 -2.69
N GLU A 34 -8.77 -2.28 -3.56
CA GLU A 34 -9.73 -3.38 -3.76
C GLU A 34 -9.35 -4.67 -2.99
N LEU A 35 -8.25 -4.66 -2.23
CA LEU A 35 -7.74 -5.82 -1.50
C LEU A 35 -8.14 -5.80 -0.02
N SER A 36 -9.42 -5.60 0.25
CA SER A 36 -9.95 -5.43 1.61
C SER A 36 -9.73 -6.65 2.54
N SER A 37 -9.52 -7.85 1.99
CA SER A 37 -9.21 -9.06 2.79
C SER A 37 -7.75 -9.16 3.24
N LEU A 38 -6.85 -8.25 2.82
CA LEU A 38 -5.44 -8.33 3.22
C LEU A 38 -5.26 -8.14 4.72
N LYS A 39 -4.52 -9.09 5.32
CA LYS A 39 -4.03 -9.06 6.70
C LYS A 39 -2.54 -8.73 6.76
N TYR A 40 -1.76 -9.17 5.78
CA TYR A 40 -0.30 -8.99 5.76
C TYR A 40 0.15 -8.36 4.45
N LEU A 41 0.75 -7.17 4.52
CA LEU A 41 1.31 -6.44 3.38
C LEU A 41 2.78 -6.10 3.62
N TYR A 42 3.64 -6.63 2.76
CA TYR A 42 5.09 -6.39 2.83
C TYR A 42 5.56 -5.61 1.59
N LEU A 43 6.03 -4.38 1.83
CA LEU A 43 6.52 -3.43 0.83
C LEU A 43 7.97 -2.99 1.12
N ASN A 44 8.67 -3.71 2.00
CA ASN A 44 10.03 -3.36 2.38
C ASN A 44 11.02 -3.47 1.22
N ASN A 45 12.05 -2.62 1.21
CA ASN A 45 12.99 -2.49 0.09
C ASN A 45 12.29 -2.12 -1.22
N ASN A 46 11.64 -0.95 -1.24
CA ASN A 46 11.09 -0.33 -2.45
C ASN A 46 11.54 1.15 -2.51
N GLN A 47 10.92 1.93 -3.39
CA GLN A 47 11.21 3.35 -3.60
C GLN A 47 10.05 4.24 -3.13
N LEU A 48 9.28 3.81 -2.13
CA LEU A 48 8.27 4.68 -1.51
C LEU A 48 8.98 5.84 -0.83
N GLU A 49 8.52 7.06 -1.05
CA GLU A 49 9.26 8.25 -0.63
C GLU A 49 8.38 9.45 -0.26
N GLY A 50 8.97 10.39 0.48
CA GLY A 50 8.29 11.60 0.93
C GLY A 50 7.23 11.33 2.00
N SER A 51 6.19 12.17 2.01
CA SER A 51 5.05 12.02 2.91
C SER A 51 4.00 11.10 2.31
N ILE A 52 3.58 10.07 3.05
CA ILE A 52 2.51 9.15 2.64
C ILE A 52 1.22 9.53 3.36
N ASP A 53 0.13 9.71 2.60
CA ASP A 53 -1.18 9.93 3.19
C ASP A 53 -1.73 8.62 3.77
N THR A 54 -2.14 8.64 5.04
CA THR A 54 -2.72 7.46 5.70
C THR A 54 -3.99 6.97 5.01
N LYS A 55 -4.70 7.84 4.29
CA LYS A 55 -5.90 7.48 3.51
C LYS A 55 -5.66 6.43 2.45
N GLU A 56 -4.43 6.29 1.96
CA GLU A 56 -4.10 5.23 1.00
C GLU A 56 -4.30 3.82 1.57
N PHE A 57 -4.36 3.69 2.90
CA PHE A 57 -4.55 2.43 3.61
C PHE A 57 -5.97 2.23 4.17
N ASP A 58 -6.88 3.21 4.04
CA ASP A 58 -8.23 3.15 4.65
C ASP A 58 -9.05 1.93 4.21
N SER A 59 -8.85 1.48 2.97
CA SER A 59 -9.49 0.30 2.40
C SER A 59 -8.99 -1.04 2.96
N LEU A 60 -7.80 -1.05 3.57
CA LEU A 60 -7.15 -2.24 4.12
C LEU A 60 -7.60 -2.47 5.57
N SER A 61 -8.91 -2.52 5.79
CA SER A 61 -9.52 -2.56 7.12
C SER A 61 -9.20 -3.82 7.94
N ASN A 62 -8.75 -4.89 7.29
CA ASN A 62 -8.33 -6.14 7.94
C ASN A 62 -6.81 -6.24 8.16
N LEU A 63 -6.04 -5.17 7.89
CA LEU A 63 -4.59 -5.25 7.91
C LEU A 63 -4.06 -5.38 9.35
N GLU A 64 -3.39 -6.50 9.62
CA GLU A 64 -2.75 -6.79 10.90
C GLU A 64 -1.27 -6.39 10.90
N LYS A 65 -0.61 -6.45 9.72
CA LYS A 65 0.81 -6.12 9.58
C LYS A 65 1.11 -5.42 8.27
N LEU A 66 1.78 -4.27 8.40
CA LEU A 66 2.35 -3.51 7.30
C LEU A 66 3.86 -3.37 7.49
N SER A 67 4.66 -3.78 6.51
CA SER A 67 6.11 -3.55 6.52
C SER A 67 6.52 -2.59 5.41
N LEU A 68 6.97 -1.41 5.80
CA LEU A 68 7.48 -0.37 4.91
C LEU A 68 8.98 -0.11 5.09
N ALA A 69 9.67 -0.99 5.82
CA ALA A 69 11.08 -0.83 6.14
C ALA A 69 11.95 -0.69 4.87
N ARG A 70 13.06 0.06 4.96
CA ARG A 70 13.97 0.26 3.82
C ARG A 70 13.26 0.86 2.59
N ASN A 71 12.39 1.84 2.84
CA ASN A 71 11.91 2.81 1.87
C ASN A 71 12.50 4.20 2.23
N LYS A 72 12.17 5.23 1.46
CA LYS A 72 12.58 6.63 1.68
C LYS A 72 11.44 7.49 2.23
N ILE A 73 10.48 6.87 2.93
CA ILE A 73 9.35 7.55 3.56
C ILE A 73 9.87 8.46 4.68
N GLN A 74 9.43 9.71 4.66
CA GLN A 74 9.84 10.73 5.63
C GLN A 74 8.78 10.93 6.71
N ASP A 75 7.51 10.91 6.33
CA ASP A 75 6.40 11.16 7.26
C ASP A 75 5.11 10.46 6.81
N PHE A 76 4.18 10.30 7.76
CA PHE A 76 2.80 9.89 7.49
C PHE A 76 1.86 11.04 7.82
N VAL A 77 1.14 11.52 6.81
CA VAL A 77 0.21 12.63 6.97
C VAL A 77 -1.22 12.10 7.01
N ALA A 78 -2.00 12.56 7.99
CA ALA A 78 -3.43 12.36 7.98
C ALA A 78 -4.06 13.62 7.37
N SER A 79 -4.40 13.60 6.08
CA SER A 79 -5.13 14.73 5.53
C SER A 79 -6.55 14.71 6.09
N THR A 80 -6.84 15.54 7.10
CA THR A 80 -8.21 15.76 7.53
C THR A 80 -8.92 16.47 6.38
N GLY A 81 -9.91 15.81 5.77
CA GLY A 81 -10.73 16.44 4.75
C GLY A 81 -11.55 17.56 5.39
N ILE A 82 -11.00 18.77 5.43
CA ILE A 82 -11.77 19.98 5.66
C ILE A 82 -12.16 20.48 4.28
N ASN A 83 -13.36 20.07 3.85
CA ASN A 83 -14.16 20.84 2.91
C ASN A 83 -14.98 21.86 3.69
#